data_AF-A0A6M4A5I9-F1
#
_entry.id   AF-A0A6M4A5I9-F1
#
_cell.length_a   1.000
_cell.length_b   1.000
_cell.length_c   1.000
_cell.angle_alpha   90.00
_cell.angle_beta   90.00
_cell.angle_gamma   90.00
#
_symmetry.space_group_name_H-M   'P 1'
#
loop_
_entity.id
_entity.type
_entity.pdbx_description
1 polymer ?
#
loop_
_entity_poly.entity_id
_entity_poly.type
_entity_poly.pdbx_seq_one_letter_code
_entity_poly.pdbx_strand_id
1 'polypeptide(L)'
;MRQTLDGFRNGEMQRETEAMIETWKAGDAEALAQLLRDAANKDAGSKKIMKLLLDDRNIGMAKKITAMLESGSKLFVVVGAGHIAGINSITDILQKQGLQLRQIK
;
A
#
# COMPACT_ATOMS: atom_id res chain seq x y z
N MET A 1 -11.07 0.94 20.20
CA MET A 1 -12.39 0.65 19.58
C MET A 1 -13.31 1.88 19.52
N ARG A 2 -13.32 2.77 20.52
CA ARG A 2 -14.17 3.98 20.52
C ARG A 2 -13.84 4.98 19.40
N GLN A 3 -12.56 5.35 19.24
CA GLN A 3 -12.10 6.23 18.16
C GLN A 3 -12.46 5.75 16.74
N THR A 4 -12.31 4.45 16.47
CA THR A 4 -12.69 3.87 15.17
C THR A 4 -14.18 4.08 14.90
N LEU A 5 -15.04 3.88 15.91
CA LEU A 5 -16.49 4.06 15.78
C LEU A 5 -16.90 5.54 15.64
N ASP A 6 -16.16 6.45 16.27
CA ASP A 6 -16.41 7.89 16.17
C ASP A 6 -16.09 8.41 14.76
N GLY A 7 -14.99 7.93 14.15
CA GLY A 7 -14.63 8.22 12.75
C GLY A 7 -15.62 7.68 11.71
N PHE A 8 -16.35 6.60 12.04
CA PHE A 8 -17.48 6.14 11.22
C PHE A 8 -18.70 7.06 11.36
N ARG A 9 -18.97 7.56 12.57
CA ARG A 9 -20.14 8.40 12.86
C ARG A 9 -20.04 9.81 12.30
N ASN A 10 -18.84 10.37 12.18
CA ASN A 10 -18.60 11.74 11.70
C ASN A 10 -18.28 11.83 10.18
N GLY A 11 -18.31 10.69 9.47
CA GLY A 11 -18.05 10.60 8.03
C GLY A 11 -16.58 10.82 7.62
N GLU A 12 -15.64 10.92 8.55
CA GLU A 12 -14.21 11.07 8.26
C GLU A 12 -13.66 9.87 7.50
N MET A 13 -13.97 8.65 7.97
CA MET A 13 -13.58 7.41 7.29
C MET A 13 -14.08 7.34 5.84
N GLN A 14 -15.28 7.85 5.59
CA GLN A 14 -15.86 7.87 4.25
C GLN A 14 -15.06 8.80 3.33
N ARG A 15 -14.79 10.03 3.78
CA ARG A 15 -14.01 11.02 2.99
C ARG A 15 -12.59 10.52 2.70
N GLU A 16 -11.93 9.90 3.68
CA GLU A 16 -10.61 9.31 3.48
C GLU A 16 -10.62 8.17 2.46
N THR A 17 -11.66 7.32 2.52
CA THR A 17 -11.83 6.23 1.56
C THR A 17 -12.11 6.75 0.15
N GLU A 18 -12.97 7.76 0.01
CA GLU A 18 -13.26 8.41 -1.26
C GLU A 18 -11.99 9.03 -1.86
N ALA A 19 -11.19 9.73 -1.05
CA ALA A 19 -9.91 10.28 -1.51
C ALA A 19 -8.97 9.18 -2.02
N MET A 20 -8.82 8.07 -1.30
CA MET A 20 -8.01 6.94 -1.76
C MET A 20 -8.51 6.34 -3.08
N ILE A 21 -9.84 6.22 -3.25
CA ILE A 21 -10.44 5.69 -4.47
C ILE A 21 -10.14 6.62 -5.67
N GLU A 22 -10.33 7.92 -5.52
CA GLU A 22 -10.11 8.87 -6.61
C GLU A 22 -8.62 8.96 -6.98
N THR A 23 -7.73 8.98 -5.99
CA THR A 23 -6.28 8.94 -6.22
C THR A 23 -5.84 7.64 -6.92
N TRP A 24 -6.41 6.50 -6.51
CA TRP A 24 -6.14 5.21 -7.15
C TRP A 24 -6.60 5.19 -8.62
N LYS A 25 -7.81 5.67 -8.90
CA LYS A 25 -8.34 5.77 -10.28
C LYS A 25 -7.48 6.67 -11.17
N ALA A 26 -6.95 7.76 -10.60
CA ALA A 26 -6.06 8.68 -11.33
C ALA A 26 -4.67 8.10 -11.61
N GLY A 27 -4.31 6.96 -11.00
CA GLY A 27 -2.97 6.37 -11.11
C GLY A 27 -1.88 7.19 -10.42
N ASP A 28 -2.25 8.08 -9.49
CA ASP A 28 -1.32 8.93 -8.75
C ASP A 28 -0.77 8.16 -7.53
N ALA A 29 0.31 7.42 -7.78
CA ALA A 29 0.97 6.61 -6.76
C ALA A 29 1.51 7.46 -5.61
N GLU A 30 1.97 8.69 -5.88
CA GLU A 30 2.58 9.54 -4.85
C GLU A 30 1.54 10.08 -3.87
N ALA A 31 0.41 10.57 -4.39
CA ALA A 31 -0.71 10.98 -3.55
C ALA A 31 -1.30 9.79 -2.77
N LEU A 32 -1.37 8.60 -3.38
CA LEU A 32 -1.86 7.41 -2.67
C LEU A 32 -0.92 7.04 -1.52
N ALA A 33 0.39 7.09 -1.78
CA ALA A 33 1.39 6.85 -0.76
C ALA A 33 1.29 7.86 0.39
N GLN A 34 0.97 9.12 0.09
CA GLN A 34 0.78 10.15 1.12
C GLN A 34 -0.43 9.84 2.00
N LEU A 35 -1.59 9.53 1.40
CA LEU A 35 -2.80 9.15 2.14
C LEU A 35 -2.56 7.95 3.07
N LEU A 36 -1.85 6.93 2.59
CA LEU A 36 -1.50 5.76 3.38
C LEU A 36 -0.54 6.11 4.53
N ARG A 37 0.46 6.96 4.28
CA ARG A 37 1.37 7.44 5.34
C ARG A 37 0.63 8.23 6.42
N ASP A 38 -0.29 9.09 6.03
CA ASP A 38 -1.06 9.90 6.98
C ASP A 38 -1.97 9.01 7.83
N ALA A 39 -2.65 8.05 7.21
CA ALA A 39 -3.43 7.03 7.91
C ALA A 39 -2.57 6.20 8.89
N ALA A 40 -1.35 5.82 8.49
CA ALA A 40 -0.44 5.06 9.33
C ALA A 40 0.04 5.86 10.55
N ASN A 41 0.19 7.18 10.41
CA ASN A 41 0.84 8.02 11.42
C ASN A 41 -0.11 8.70 12.41
N LYS A 42 -1.43 8.46 12.32
CA LYS A 42 -2.44 9.04 13.23
C LYS A 42 -2.13 8.81 14.71
N ASP A 43 -1.75 7.59 15.07
CA ASP A 43 -1.42 7.20 16.45
C ASP A 43 -0.59 5.90 16.48
N ALA A 44 -0.14 5.47 17.66
CA ALA A 44 0.68 4.26 17.82
C ALA A 44 -0.05 2.96 17.44
N GLY A 45 -1.37 2.91 17.63
CA GLY A 45 -2.22 1.79 17.19
C GLY A 45 -2.31 1.74 15.67
N SER A 46 -2.54 2.88 15.03
CA SER A 46 -2.55 3.01 13.57
C SER A 46 -1.21 2.58 12.93
N LYS A 47 -0.08 2.97 13.52
CA LYS A 47 1.26 2.52 13.09
C LYS A 47 1.41 1.00 13.18
N LYS A 48 0.97 0.42 14.31
CA LYS A 48 1.03 -1.03 14.53
C LYS A 48 0.15 -1.79 13.53
N ILE A 49 -1.06 -1.29 13.26
CA ILE A 49 -1.97 -1.87 12.28
C ILE A 49 -1.36 -1.80 10.88
N MET A 50 -0.81 -0.65 10.49
CA MET A 50 -0.21 -0.49 9.16
C MET A 50 0.97 -1.44 8.94
N LYS A 51 1.85 -1.56 9.94
CA LYS A 51 2.97 -2.50 9.89
C LYS A 51 2.51 -3.94 9.66
N LEU A 52 1.48 -4.38 10.38
CA LEU A 52 0.97 -5.75 10.28
C LEU A 52 0.20 -6.01 8.98
N LEU A 53 -0.62 -5.06 8.55
CA LEU A 53 -1.50 -5.24 7.40
C LEU A 53 -0.81 -4.96 6.06
N LEU A 54 0.20 -4.10 6.04
CA LEU A 54 0.94 -3.74 4.83
C LEU A 54 2.40 -4.16 4.92
N ASP A 55 3.24 -3.49 5.72
CA ASP A 55 4.70 -3.63 5.65
C ASP A 55 5.17 -5.10 5.75
N ASP A 56 4.72 -5.83 6.77
CA ASP A 56 5.13 -7.23 6.98
C ASP A 56 4.63 -8.15 5.86
N ARG A 57 3.43 -7.86 5.32
CA ARG A 57 2.87 -8.60 4.19
C ARG A 57 3.59 -8.25 2.88
N ASN A 58 4.00 -6.99 2.68
CA ASN A 58 4.73 -6.52 1.51
C ASN A 58 6.08 -7.22 1.38
N ILE A 59 6.80 -7.39 2.49
CA ILE A 59 8.07 -8.15 2.53
C ILE A 59 7.84 -9.60 2.05
N GLY A 60 6.81 -10.26 2.60
CA GLY A 60 6.48 -11.64 2.22
C GLY A 60 6.05 -11.78 0.77
N MET A 61 5.25 -10.83 0.26
CA MET A 61 4.79 -10.82 -1.14
C MET A 61 5.94 -10.53 -2.11
N ALA A 62 6.78 -9.54 -1.83
CA ALA A 62 7.94 -9.21 -2.65
C ALA A 62 8.88 -10.41 -2.76
N LYS A 63 9.18 -11.11 -1.65
CA LYS A 63 10.00 -12.34 -1.68
C LYS A 63 9.42 -13.41 -2.62
N LYS A 64 8.10 -13.62 -2.60
CA LYS A 64 7.44 -14.58 -3.49
C LYS A 64 7.51 -14.14 -4.95
N ILE A 65 7.27 -12.86 -5.22
CA ILE A 65 7.36 -12.30 -6.58
C ILE A 65 8.77 -12.50 -7.13
N THR A 66 9.80 -12.13 -6.37
CA THR A 66 11.21 -12.28 -6.80
C THR A 66 11.56 -13.74 -7.10
N ALA A 67 11.19 -14.67 -6.21
CA ALA A 67 11.44 -16.10 -6.43
C ALA A 67 10.73 -16.64 -7.70
N MET A 68 9.52 -16.16 -7.97
CA MET A 68 8.77 -16.54 -9.18
C MET A 68 9.35 -15.90 -10.46
N LEU A 69 9.95 -14.70 -10.37
CA LEU A 69 10.63 -14.08 -11.50
C LEU A 69 11.95 -14.79 -11.82
N GLU A 70 12.71 -15.16 -10.80
CA GLU A 70 13.99 -15.90 -10.94
C GLU A 70 13.81 -17.29 -11.56
N SER A 71 12.62 -17.90 -11.46
CA SER A 71 12.32 -19.17 -12.13
C SER A 71 12.09 -19.02 -13.65
N GLY A 72 12.20 -17.81 -14.20
CA GLY A 72 12.02 -17.51 -15.62
C GLY A 72 10.57 -17.28 -16.04
N SER A 73 9.65 -17.14 -15.08
CA SER A 73 8.22 -16.94 -15.35
C SER A 73 7.90 -15.48 -15.69
N LYS A 74 6.99 -15.27 -16.66
CA LYS A 74 6.30 -13.98 -16.82
C LYS A 74 5.10 -13.96 -15.86
N LEU A 75 5.06 -12.98 -14.96
CA LEU A 75 4.05 -12.92 -13.91
C LEU A 75 3.06 -11.79 -14.17
N PHE A 76 1.78 -12.07 -13.92
CA PHE A 76 0.76 -11.07 -13.71
C PHE A 76 0.25 -11.21 -12.27
N VAL A 77 0.45 -10.16 -11.46
CA VAL A 77 0.17 -10.20 -10.02
C VAL A 77 -0.85 -9.12 -9.68
N VAL A 78 -1.91 -9.52 -8.99
CA VAL A 78 -2.98 -8.61 -8.53
C VAL A 78 -2.88 -8.44 -7.02
N VAL A 79 -2.82 -7.19 -6.56
CA VAL A 79 -2.77 -6.82 -5.14
C VAL A 79 -3.68 -5.61 -4.89
N GLY A 80 -4.07 -5.40 -3.64
CA GLY A 80 -4.79 -4.19 -3.23
C GLY A 80 -3.92 -2.92 -3.35
N ALA A 81 -4.56 -1.78 -3.59
CA ALA A 81 -3.90 -0.49 -3.82
C ALA A 81 -2.89 -0.10 -2.73
N GLY A 82 -3.19 -0.43 -1.46
CA GLY A 82 -2.30 -0.18 -0.32
C GLY A 82 -0.91 -0.82 -0.43
N HIS A 83 -0.75 -1.86 -1.27
CA HIS A 83 0.51 -2.58 -1.42
C HIS A 83 1.45 -1.98 -2.47
N ILE A 84 1.00 -1.00 -3.27
CA ILE A 84 1.68 -0.59 -4.49
C ILE A 84 2.53 0.67 -4.32
N ALA A 85 2.17 1.58 -3.42
CA ALA A 85 2.80 2.89 -3.36
C ALA A 85 3.37 3.24 -1.99
N GLY A 86 4.50 3.96 -2.00
CA GLY A 86 5.17 4.47 -0.80
C GLY A 86 6.30 3.59 -0.28
N ILE A 87 6.94 4.07 0.79
CA ILE A 87 8.01 3.37 1.49
C ILE A 87 7.48 2.03 2.02
N ASN A 88 8.27 0.96 1.88
CA ASN A 88 7.92 -0.42 2.24
C ASN A 88 6.77 -1.02 1.43
N SER A 89 6.33 -0.38 0.34
CA SER A 89 5.44 -0.99 -0.65
C SER A 89 6.15 -2.10 -1.43
N ILE A 90 5.39 -2.94 -2.13
CA ILE A 90 5.99 -3.99 -2.98
C ILE A 90 6.90 -3.37 -4.04
N THR A 91 6.49 -2.26 -4.66
CA THR A 91 7.28 -1.60 -5.69
C THR A 91 8.58 -1.04 -5.11
N ASP A 92 8.53 -0.34 -3.98
CA ASP A 92 9.72 0.16 -3.29
C ASP A 92 10.71 -0.97 -2.92
N ILE A 93 10.20 -2.11 -2.40
CA ILE A 93 11.03 -3.27 -2.06
C ILE A 93 11.69 -3.86 -3.31
N LEU A 94 10.94 -4.07 -4.40
CA LEU A 94 11.47 -4.64 -5.63
C LEU A 94 12.51 -3.71 -6.28
N GLN A 95 12.28 -2.40 -6.27
CA GLN A 95 13.26 -1.43 -6.77
C GLN A 95 14.56 -1.45 -5.95
N LYS A 96 14.45 -1.55 -4.62
CA LYS A 96 15.62 -1.70 -3.72
C LYS A 96 16.38 -3.02 -3.94
N GLN A 97 15.73 -4.04 -4.47
CA GLN A 97 16.36 -5.30 -4.91
C GLN A 97 17.03 -5.20 -6.29
N GLY A 98 17.00 -4.02 -6.93
CA GLY A 98 17.63 -3.79 -8.23
C GLY A 98 16.73 -4.09 -9.43
N LEU A 99 15.45 -4.41 -9.22
CA LEU A 99 14.51 -4.58 -10.33
C LEU A 99 14.13 -3.24 -10.94
N GLN A 100 14.03 -3.22 -12.26
CA GLN A 100 13.55 -2.07 -13.02
C GLN A 100 12.02 -2.00 -12.95
N LEU A 101 11.50 -0.84 -12.57
CA LEU A 101 10.07 -0.60 -12.51
C LEU A 101 9.65 0.42 -13.55
N ARG A 102 8.51 0.15 -14.19
CA ARG A 102 7.87 1.06 -15.13
C ARG A 102 6.36 0.99 -14.94
N GLN A 103 5.75 2.10 -14.56
CA GLN A 103 4.31 2.25 -14.58
C GLN A 103 3.82 2.28 -16.04
N ILE A 104 2.78 1.50 -16.33
CA ILE A 104 2.12 1.48 -17.64
C ILE A 104 0.85 2.32 -17.54
N LYS A 105 0.61 3.17 -18.55
CA LYS A 105 -0.60 3.99 -18.69
C LYS A 105 -1.64 3.28 -19.56
#